data_AF-A0AAJ1JBB3-F1
#
_entry.id   AF-A0AAJ1JBB3-F1
#
_cell.length_a   1.000
_cell.length_b   1.000
_cell.length_c   1.000
_cell.angle_alpha   90.00
_cell.angle_beta   90.00
_cell.angle_gamma   90.00
#
_symmetry.space_group_name_H-M   'P 1'
#
loop_
_entity.id
_entity.type
_entity.pdbx_description
1 polymer ?
#
loop_
_entity_poly.entity_id
_entity_poly.type
_entity_poly.pdbx_seq_one_letter_code
_entity_poly.pdbx_strand_id
1 'polypeptide(L)'
;MDFKLLPDAMKRQFCKKFVGYEDSKENNKKITNLINELENHGNFKISYDAFLPSKNKNPKPSAIESICDNLGTKKIFEKLSGTIFDNVFSMTDKEIERFEKIIDISVKKRLSKQQKLDTFVLTQKTSSIQSKDRSLWESFFDNINTKRHDIAHGNVFENSTSTSELKVIKNKCKTFQKICIFIVFSNIN
;
A
#
# COMPACT_ATOMS: atom_id res chain seq x y z
N MET A 1 7.74 15.71 -9.83
CA MET A 1 6.88 14.82 -10.64
C MET A 1 5.90 15.73 -11.35
N ASP A 2 5.79 15.62 -12.67
CA ASP A 2 4.81 16.37 -13.45
C ASP A 2 3.42 15.75 -13.25
N PHE A 3 2.39 16.58 -13.06
CA PHE A 3 1.01 16.14 -12.87
C PHE A 3 0.50 15.36 -14.08
N LYS A 4 0.91 15.76 -15.30
CA LYS A 4 0.54 15.05 -16.54
C LYS A 4 0.97 13.58 -16.54
N LEU A 5 2.10 13.30 -15.92
CA LEU A 5 2.70 11.96 -15.88
C LEU A 5 2.13 11.08 -14.76
N LEU A 6 1.24 11.62 -13.91
CA LEU A 6 0.56 10.81 -12.91
C LEU A 6 -0.52 9.92 -13.55
N PRO A 7 -0.78 8.74 -12.98
CA PRO A 7 -1.96 7.97 -13.34
C PRO A 7 -3.25 8.72 -13.01
N ASP A 8 -4.30 8.44 -13.78
CA ASP A 8 -5.63 9.04 -13.60
C ASP A 8 -6.18 8.87 -12.19
N ALA A 9 -5.94 7.74 -11.55
CA ALA A 9 -6.37 7.52 -10.17
C ALA A 9 -5.71 8.51 -9.19
N MET A 10 -4.40 8.75 -9.35
CA MET A 10 -3.67 9.72 -8.53
C MET A 10 -4.07 11.16 -8.87
N LYS A 11 -4.27 11.48 -10.16
CA LYS A 11 -4.79 12.79 -10.59
C LYS A 11 -6.15 13.08 -9.97
N ARG A 12 -7.09 12.13 -10.04
CA ARG A 12 -8.42 12.23 -9.42
C ARG A 12 -8.31 12.38 -7.92
N GLN A 13 -7.48 11.59 -7.24
CA GLN A 13 -7.31 11.69 -5.79
C GLN A 13 -6.75 13.04 -5.37
N PHE A 14 -5.76 13.57 -6.09
CA PHE A 14 -5.22 14.90 -5.85
C PHE A 14 -6.30 15.98 -5.97
N CYS A 15 -7.11 15.93 -7.04
CA CYS A 15 -8.19 16.87 -7.28
C CYS A 15 -9.33 16.77 -6.25
N LYS A 16 -9.61 15.57 -5.72
CA LYS A 16 -10.61 15.37 -4.65
C LYS A 16 -10.30 16.16 -3.39
N LYS A 17 -9.02 16.43 -3.08
CA LYS A 17 -8.64 17.27 -1.93
C LYS A 17 -9.19 18.70 -2.02
N PHE A 18 -9.39 19.22 -3.24
CA PHE A 18 -9.89 20.57 -3.48
C PHE A 18 -11.40 20.62 -3.70
N VAL A 19 -11.96 19.61 -4.37
CA VAL A 19 -13.39 19.57 -4.73
C VAL A 19 -14.26 18.95 -3.63
N GLY A 20 -13.73 17.94 -2.93
CA GLY A 20 -14.47 17.11 -1.98
C GLY A 20 -14.45 15.63 -2.35
N TYR A 21 -14.77 14.78 -1.38
CA TYR A 21 -14.72 13.32 -1.50
C TYR A 21 -16.08 12.66 -1.82
N GLU A 22 -17.16 13.44 -1.87
CA GLU A 22 -18.50 12.92 -2.15
C GLU A 22 -18.62 12.47 -3.62
N ASP A 23 -19.19 11.28 -3.82
CA ASP A 23 -19.40 10.71 -5.15
C ASP A 23 -20.71 11.23 -5.77
N SER A 24 -20.69 12.48 -6.23
CA SER A 24 -21.80 13.11 -6.95
C SER A 24 -21.41 13.37 -8.42
N LYS A 25 -22.41 13.41 -9.32
CA LYS A 25 -22.18 13.75 -10.73
C LYS A 25 -21.52 15.12 -10.87
N GLU A 26 -21.91 16.07 -10.04
CA GLU A 26 -21.36 17.42 -10.02
C GLU A 26 -19.89 17.44 -9.60
N ASN A 27 -19.54 16.76 -8.50
CA ASN A 27 -18.16 16.69 -8.03
C ASN A 27 -17.27 15.97 -9.02
N ASN A 28 -17.75 14.88 -9.63
CA ASN A 28 -17.02 14.17 -10.67
C ASN A 28 -16.73 15.08 -11.87
N LYS A 29 -17.69 15.92 -12.30
CA LYS A 29 -17.46 16.92 -13.37
C LYS A 29 -16.43 17.97 -12.96
N LYS A 30 -16.52 18.51 -11.74
CA LYS A 30 -15.53 19.47 -11.20
C LYS A 30 -14.12 18.87 -11.14
N ILE A 31 -13.99 17.60 -10.72
CA ILE A 31 -12.72 16.87 -10.69
C ILE A 31 -12.15 16.73 -12.11
N THR A 32 -12.95 16.30 -13.08
CA THR A 32 -12.47 16.16 -14.48
C THR A 32 -12.01 17.50 -15.05
N ASN A 33 -12.76 18.57 -14.81
CA ASN A 33 -12.36 19.91 -15.25
C ASN A 33 -11.04 20.34 -14.60
N LEU A 34 -10.89 20.13 -13.30
CA LEU A 34 -9.67 20.49 -12.58
C LEU A 34 -8.47 19.67 -13.08
N ILE A 35 -8.63 18.39 -13.41
CA ILE A 35 -7.57 17.59 -14.03
C ILE A 35 -7.12 18.22 -15.35
N ASN A 36 -8.06 18.54 -16.24
CA ASN A 36 -7.73 19.12 -17.55
C ASN A 36 -7.01 20.47 -17.40
N GLU A 37 -7.45 21.32 -16.48
CA GLU A 37 -6.80 22.61 -16.19
C GLU A 37 -5.37 22.41 -15.66
N LEU A 38 -5.18 21.52 -14.70
CA LEU A 38 -3.88 21.24 -14.11
C LEU A 38 -2.92 20.57 -15.08
N GLU A 39 -3.43 19.75 -16.00
CA GLU A 39 -2.63 19.25 -17.12
C GLU A 39 -2.23 20.41 -18.04
N ASN A 40 -3.15 21.26 -18.49
CA ASN A 40 -2.82 22.28 -19.50
C ASN A 40 -1.96 23.44 -18.97
N HIS A 41 -2.05 23.78 -17.68
CA HIS A 41 -1.45 24.99 -17.11
C HIS A 41 -0.39 24.73 -16.02
N GLY A 42 0.04 23.47 -15.85
CA GLY A 42 0.74 23.03 -14.65
C GLY A 42 2.21 23.45 -14.51
N ASN A 43 2.49 24.52 -13.77
CA ASN A 43 3.78 24.72 -13.09
C ASN A 43 3.59 24.76 -11.57
N PHE A 44 3.09 23.68 -10.99
CA PHE A 44 2.83 23.56 -9.55
C PHE A 44 3.46 22.29 -8.98
N LYS A 45 3.74 22.31 -7.68
CA LYS A 45 4.28 21.16 -6.96
C LYS A 45 3.14 20.28 -6.43
N ILE A 46 3.17 19.01 -6.78
CA ILE A 46 2.27 18.00 -6.23
C ILE A 46 2.67 17.76 -4.77
N SER A 47 1.73 17.97 -3.85
CA SER A 47 1.94 17.71 -2.42
C SER A 47 1.55 16.26 -2.09
N TYR A 48 2.43 15.54 -1.37
CA TYR A 48 2.23 14.13 -1.05
C TYR A 48 1.08 13.89 -0.06
N ASP A 49 0.81 14.91 0.76
CA ASP A 49 -0.27 14.97 1.74
C ASP A 49 -1.66 15.00 1.10
N ALA A 50 -1.78 15.08 -0.23
CA ALA A 50 -3.03 14.78 -0.93
C ALA A 50 -3.37 13.28 -1.00
N PHE A 51 -2.37 12.41 -0.83
CA PHE A 51 -2.52 10.96 -0.90
C PHE A 51 -2.56 10.31 0.49
N LEU A 52 -2.18 11.05 1.53
CA LEU A 52 -2.18 10.58 2.91
C LEU A 52 -3.56 10.78 3.56
N PRO A 53 -3.94 9.88 4.49
CA PRO A 53 -5.15 10.07 5.29
C PRO A 53 -5.03 11.31 6.19
N SER A 54 -6.14 12.00 6.40
CA SER A 54 -6.22 13.24 7.18
C SER A 54 -5.94 13.08 8.68
N LYS A 55 -6.02 11.86 9.21
CA LYS A 55 -5.73 11.54 10.61
C LYS A 55 -4.71 10.43 10.70
N ASN A 56 -3.78 10.57 11.63
CA ASN A 56 -2.85 9.49 12.02
C ASN A 56 -3.65 8.37 12.69
N LYS A 57 -4.16 7.45 11.86
CA LYS A 57 -4.85 6.25 12.32
C LYS A 57 -3.84 5.13 12.48
N ASN A 58 -4.18 4.18 13.33
CA ASN A 58 -3.43 2.94 13.45
C ASN A 58 -3.36 2.26 12.08
N PRO A 59 -2.28 1.52 11.78
CA PRO A 59 -2.11 0.78 10.55
C PRO A 59 -3.02 -0.46 10.54
N LYS A 60 -4.33 -0.25 10.69
CA LYS A 60 -5.35 -1.27 10.44
C LYS A 60 -5.34 -1.57 8.94
N PRO A 61 -5.68 -2.79 8.51
CA PRO A 61 -5.77 -3.12 7.10
C PRO A 61 -6.55 -2.09 6.28
N SER A 62 -7.72 -1.65 6.74
CA SER A 62 -8.52 -0.64 6.05
C SER A 62 -7.82 0.71 5.84
N ALA A 63 -6.94 1.12 6.75
CA ALA A 63 -6.15 2.34 6.61
C ALA A 63 -5.06 2.18 5.53
N ILE A 64 -4.38 1.03 5.52
CA ILE A 64 -3.35 0.68 4.52
C ILE A 64 -3.99 0.57 3.13
N GLU A 65 -5.13 -0.08 3.04
CA GLU A 65 -5.88 -0.26 1.80
C GLU A 65 -6.33 1.10 1.24
N SER A 66 -6.88 1.98 2.08
CA SER A 66 -7.23 3.34 1.66
C SER A 66 -6.04 4.12 1.10
N ILE A 67 -4.82 3.96 1.64
CA ILE A 67 -3.61 4.60 1.10
C ILE A 67 -3.28 4.03 -0.28
N CYS A 68 -3.32 2.71 -0.44
CA CYS A 68 -3.04 2.07 -1.73
C CYS A 68 -4.08 2.44 -2.80
N ASP A 69 -5.36 2.51 -2.41
CA ASP A 69 -6.47 2.95 -3.25
C ASP A 69 -6.29 4.38 -3.74
N ASN A 70 -5.89 5.29 -2.83
CA ASN A 70 -5.55 6.69 -3.15
C ASN A 70 -4.39 6.81 -4.16
N LEU A 71 -3.48 5.82 -4.15
CA LEU A 71 -2.37 5.70 -5.10
C LEU A 71 -2.72 4.90 -6.36
N GLY A 72 -4.00 4.53 -6.53
CA GLY A 72 -4.51 3.85 -7.73
C GLY A 72 -4.46 2.33 -7.69
N THR A 73 -4.08 1.73 -6.57
CA THR A 73 -4.09 0.27 -6.39
C THR A 73 -5.22 -0.16 -5.48
N LYS A 74 -6.35 -0.49 -6.10
CA LYS A 74 -7.51 -1.03 -5.37
C LYS A 74 -7.24 -2.42 -4.81
N LYS A 75 -7.76 -2.67 -3.60
CA LYS A 75 -7.82 -3.99 -2.97
C LYS A 75 -6.47 -4.69 -2.85
N ILE A 76 -5.49 -3.99 -2.28
CA ILE A 76 -4.11 -4.47 -2.21
C ILE A 76 -3.98 -5.84 -1.52
N PHE A 77 -4.75 -6.09 -0.46
CA PHE A 77 -4.72 -7.36 0.27
C PHE A 77 -5.27 -8.52 -0.56
N GLU A 78 -6.37 -8.31 -1.29
CA GLU A 78 -6.91 -9.30 -2.22
C GLU A 78 -5.90 -9.62 -3.34
N LYS A 79 -5.19 -8.61 -3.84
CA LYS A 79 -4.16 -8.78 -4.87
C LYS A 79 -2.93 -9.54 -4.38
N LEU A 80 -2.59 -9.42 -3.10
CA LEU A 80 -1.45 -10.10 -2.47
C LEU A 80 -1.78 -11.51 -2.01
N SER A 81 -3.04 -11.76 -1.67
CA SER A 81 -3.48 -13.03 -1.12
C SER A 81 -3.19 -14.19 -2.07
N GLY A 82 -2.49 -15.19 -1.57
CA GLY A 82 -2.12 -16.38 -2.31
C GLY A 82 -1.05 -16.15 -3.36
N THR A 83 -0.25 -15.08 -3.26
CA THR A 83 0.90 -14.83 -4.15
C THR A 83 2.21 -15.26 -3.51
N ILE A 84 3.32 -15.16 -4.26
CA ILE A 84 4.67 -15.44 -3.73
C ILE A 84 5.02 -14.59 -2.49
N PHE A 85 4.36 -13.46 -2.29
CA PHE A 85 4.62 -12.56 -1.18
C PHE A 85 4.18 -13.13 0.17
N ASP A 86 3.23 -14.08 0.17
CA ASP A 86 2.79 -14.77 1.38
C ASP A 86 3.86 -15.69 1.96
N ASN A 87 4.85 -16.10 1.16
CA ASN A 87 5.97 -16.91 1.65
C ASN A 87 6.76 -16.21 2.77
N VAL A 88 6.70 -14.88 2.87
CA VAL A 88 7.29 -14.11 3.97
C VAL A 88 6.81 -14.59 5.34
N PHE A 89 5.61 -15.17 5.45
CA PHE A 89 5.10 -15.68 6.71
C PHE A 89 5.77 -16.97 7.18
N SER A 90 6.32 -17.75 6.24
CA SER A 90 7.05 -19.00 6.51
C SER A 90 8.57 -18.84 6.56
N MET A 91 9.09 -17.64 6.25
CA MET A 91 10.52 -17.33 6.24
C MET A 91 11.09 -17.07 7.64
N THR A 92 12.35 -17.43 7.84
CA THR A 92 13.19 -17.00 8.96
C THR A 92 13.57 -15.51 8.83
N ASP A 93 14.02 -14.89 9.92
CA ASP A 93 14.44 -13.48 9.92
C ASP A 93 15.49 -13.15 8.84
N LYS A 94 16.49 -14.03 8.68
CA LYS A 94 17.54 -13.88 7.66
C LYS A 94 16.99 -13.99 6.23
N GLU A 95 16.00 -14.84 6.01
CA GLU A 95 15.35 -14.99 4.71
C GLU A 95 14.50 -13.77 4.38
N ILE A 96 13.78 -13.21 5.37
CA ILE A 96 13.02 -11.96 5.21
C ILE A 96 13.97 -10.82 4.83
N GLU A 97 15.12 -10.68 5.51
CA GLU A 97 16.11 -9.65 5.18
C GLU A 97 16.68 -9.81 3.76
N ARG A 98 16.91 -11.05 3.31
CA ARG A 98 17.36 -11.33 1.93
C ARG A 98 16.27 -10.99 0.91
N PHE A 99 15.03 -11.41 1.18
CA PHE A 99 13.89 -11.12 0.34
C PHE A 99 13.63 -9.61 0.24
N GLU A 100 13.73 -8.88 1.35
CA GLU A 100 13.63 -7.42 1.39
C GLU A 100 14.62 -6.74 0.43
N LYS A 101 15.87 -7.23 0.37
CA LYS A 101 16.89 -6.71 -0.56
C LYS A 101 16.54 -6.99 -2.03
N ILE A 102 15.99 -8.16 -2.33
CA ILE A 102 15.55 -8.51 -3.70
C ILE A 102 14.42 -7.58 -4.16
N ILE A 103 13.43 -7.35 -3.28
CA ILE A 103 12.33 -6.44 -3.57
C ILE A 103 12.84 -5.00 -3.69
N ASP A 104 13.78 -4.57 -2.85
CA ASP A 104 14.39 -3.23 -2.92
C ASP A 104 15.06 -2.95 -4.28
N ILE A 105 15.83 -3.93 -4.78
CA ILE A 105 16.45 -3.86 -6.11
C ILE A 105 15.37 -3.77 -7.19
N SER A 106 14.32 -4.57 -7.06
CA SER A 106 13.19 -4.59 -8.01
C SER A 106 12.45 -3.25 -8.04
N VAL A 107 12.20 -2.65 -6.87
CA VAL A 107 11.61 -1.30 -6.72
C VAL A 107 12.51 -0.24 -7.37
N LYS A 108 13.81 -0.22 -7.06
CA LYS A 108 14.76 0.75 -7.62
C LYS A 108 14.85 0.65 -9.15
N LYS A 109 14.93 -0.58 -9.68
CA LYS A 109 14.95 -0.84 -11.12
C LYS A 109 13.66 -0.40 -11.80
N ARG A 110 12.51 -0.53 -11.12
CA ARG A 110 11.21 -0.06 -11.61
C ARG A 110 11.16 1.47 -11.66
N LEU A 111 11.56 2.13 -10.57
CA LEU A 111 11.57 3.59 -10.48
C LEU A 111 12.47 4.25 -11.53
N SER A 112 13.57 3.59 -11.92
CA SER A 112 14.51 4.13 -12.91
C SER A 112 14.09 3.93 -14.35
N LYS A 113 13.31 2.89 -14.68
CA LYS A 113 13.05 2.53 -16.09
C LYS A 113 11.72 3.03 -16.66
N GLN A 114 10.74 3.43 -15.86
CA GLN A 114 9.35 3.80 -16.28
C GLN A 114 8.63 2.80 -17.23
N GLN A 115 9.24 1.66 -17.59
CA GLN A 115 8.71 0.66 -18.51
C GLN A 115 7.64 -0.20 -17.85
N LYS A 116 6.59 -0.63 -18.56
CA LYS A 116 5.61 -1.61 -18.07
C LYS A 116 6.30 -2.94 -17.74
N LEU A 117 6.02 -3.48 -16.55
CA LEU A 117 6.49 -4.79 -16.12
C LEU A 117 5.27 -5.68 -16.16
N ASP A 118 5.41 -6.85 -16.76
CA ASP A 118 4.42 -7.88 -16.62
C ASP A 118 4.44 -8.40 -15.18
N THR A 119 3.58 -7.83 -14.33
CA THR A 119 3.43 -8.28 -12.94
C THR A 119 2.73 -9.61 -12.82
N PHE A 120 2.21 -10.16 -13.94
CA PHE A 120 1.45 -11.39 -13.95
C PHE A 120 2.18 -12.53 -13.22
N VAL A 121 3.49 -12.67 -13.42
CA VAL A 121 4.31 -13.71 -12.77
C VAL A 121 4.38 -13.54 -11.25
N LEU A 122 4.37 -12.30 -10.74
CA LEU A 122 4.55 -12.00 -9.31
C LEU A 122 3.22 -11.96 -8.55
N THR A 123 2.14 -11.59 -9.24
CA THR A 123 0.76 -11.64 -8.73
C THR A 123 0.06 -12.94 -9.09
N GLN A 124 0.78 -13.90 -9.70
CA GLN A 124 0.22 -15.21 -9.99
C GLN A 124 -0.14 -15.86 -8.66
N LYS A 125 -1.39 -16.30 -8.56
CA LYS A 125 -1.84 -17.02 -7.38
C LYS A 125 -1.13 -18.37 -7.34
N THR A 126 -0.27 -18.54 -6.36
CA THR A 126 0.41 -19.79 -6.02
C THR A 126 -0.52 -20.76 -5.28
N SER A 127 -1.68 -20.28 -4.82
CA SER A 127 -2.73 -21.09 -4.19
C SER A 127 -4.10 -20.81 -4.81
N SER A 128 -4.87 -21.87 -5.08
CA SER A 128 -6.22 -21.82 -5.66
C SER A 128 -7.32 -21.37 -4.70
N ILE A 129 -7.00 -21.18 -3.42
CA ILE A 129 -7.99 -20.84 -2.39
C ILE A 129 -8.15 -19.33 -2.34
N GLN A 130 -9.15 -18.84 -3.09
CA GLN A 130 -9.71 -17.51 -2.90
C GLN A 130 -10.78 -17.65 -1.80
N SER A 131 -10.35 -17.84 -0.55
CA SER A 131 -11.31 -17.81 0.55
C SER A 131 -11.83 -16.38 0.72
N LYS A 132 -13.08 -16.24 1.18
CA LYS A 132 -13.64 -14.96 1.64
C LYS A 132 -12.99 -14.49 2.96
N ASP A 133 -11.95 -15.18 3.42
CA ASP A 133 -11.30 -14.94 4.70
C ASP A 133 -10.25 -13.84 4.57
N ARG A 134 -9.85 -13.31 5.72
CA ARG A 134 -8.75 -12.34 5.83
C ARG A 134 -7.47 -12.94 5.24
N SER A 135 -6.78 -12.17 4.39
CA SER A 135 -5.45 -12.55 3.91
C SER A 135 -4.44 -12.68 5.07
N LEU A 136 -3.31 -13.35 4.83
CA LEU A 136 -2.24 -13.46 5.82
C LEU A 136 -1.70 -12.10 6.25
N TRP A 137 -1.59 -11.16 5.29
CA TRP A 137 -1.19 -9.79 5.56
C TRP A 137 -2.20 -9.02 6.41
N GLU A 138 -3.50 -9.18 6.15
CA GLU A 138 -4.53 -8.58 7.01
C GLU A 138 -4.47 -9.14 8.42
N SER A 139 -4.42 -10.47 8.54
CA SER A 139 -4.34 -11.16 9.84
C SER A 139 -3.10 -10.72 10.64
N PHE A 140 -1.97 -10.51 9.95
CA PHE A 140 -0.75 -9.98 10.54
C PHE A 140 -0.92 -8.57 11.11
N PHE A 141 -1.49 -7.64 10.34
CA PHE A 141 -1.73 -6.28 10.83
C PHE A 141 -2.82 -6.23 11.92
N ASP A 142 -3.85 -7.06 11.82
CA ASP A 142 -4.88 -7.18 12.86
C ASP A 142 -4.25 -7.67 14.18
N ASN A 143 -3.38 -8.70 14.15
CA ASN A 143 -2.66 -9.16 15.33
C ASN A 143 -1.80 -8.07 15.98
N ILE A 144 -1.04 -7.31 15.19
CA ILE A 144 -0.24 -6.18 15.70
C ILE A 144 -1.13 -5.15 16.40
N ASN A 145 -2.26 -4.81 15.78
CA ASN A 145 -3.18 -3.83 16.35
C ASN A 145 -3.84 -4.35 17.63
N THR A 146 -4.20 -5.63 17.69
CA THR A 146 -4.73 -6.28 18.90
C THR A 146 -3.71 -6.23 20.03
N LYS A 147 -2.47 -6.70 19.80
CA LYS A 147 -1.40 -6.63 20.82
C LYS A 147 -1.21 -5.21 21.35
N ARG A 148 -1.23 -4.22 20.47
CA ARG A 148 -1.06 -2.81 20.85
C ARG A 148 -2.26 -2.28 21.65
N HIS A 149 -3.47 -2.72 21.32
CA HIS A 149 -4.69 -2.39 22.05
C HIS A 149 -4.66 -3.00 23.46
N ASP A 150 -4.29 -4.27 23.57
CA ASP A 150 -4.19 -4.98 24.85
C ASP A 150 -3.17 -4.33 25.79
N ILE A 151 -2.00 -3.93 25.26
CA ILE A 151 -1.00 -3.16 26.02
C ILE A 151 -1.57 -1.81 26.46
N ALA A 152 -2.20 -1.06 25.56
CA ALA A 152 -2.73 0.27 25.86
C ALA A 152 -3.86 0.26 26.90
N HIS A 153 -4.66 -0.81 26.96
CA HIS A 153 -5.72 -0.99 27.95
C HIS A 153 -5.25 -1.69 29.23
N GLY A 154 -3.97 -2.05 29.34
CA GLY A 154 -3.43 -2.74 30.52
C GLY A 154 -3.93 -4.17 30.66
N ASN A 155 -4.39 -4.80 29.58
CA ASN A 155 -4.79 -6.21 29.59
C ASN A 155 -3.57 -7.16 29.66
N VAL A 156 -2.37 -6.63 29.35
CA VAL A 156 -1.11 -7.38 29.33
C VAL A 156 -0.08 -6.63 30.18
N PHE A 157 0.25 -7.18 31.34
CA PHE A 157 1.24 -6.63 32.27
C PHE A 157 2.65 -7.23 32.09
N GLU A 158 2.73 -8.39 31.44
CA GLU A 158 3.99 -9.08 31.15
C GLU A 158 4.47 -8.79 29.73
N ASN A 159 5.77 -8.64 29.54
CA ASN A 159 6.37 -8.36 28.24
C ASN A 159 6.39 -9.63 27.37
N SER A 160 5.24 -9.99 26.81
CA SER A 160 5.01 -11.27 26.12
C SER A 160 5.64 -11.38 24.73
N THR A 161 6.18 -10.28 24.19
CA THR A 161 6.83 -10.28 22.87
C THR A 161 8.33 -10.10 23.03
N SER A 162 9.08 -11.12 22.64
CA SER A 162 10.54 -11.08 22.67
C SER A 162 11.14 -10.05 21.71
N THR A 163 12.38 -9.61 21.96
CA THR A 163 13.09 -8.69 21.07
C THR A 163 13.31 -9.27 19.67
N SER A 164 13.49 -10.58 19.57
CA SER A 164 13.57 -11.31 18.30
C SER A 164 12.25 -11.28 17.53
N GLU A 165 11.11 -11.48 18.20
CA GLU A 165 9.79 -11.35 17.58
C GLU A 165 9.53 -9.92 17.07
N LEU A 166 9.87 -8.90 17.87
CA LEU A 166 9.74 -7.50 17.44
C LEU A 166 10.59 -7.21 16.20
N LYS A 167 11.78 -7.80 16.12
CA LYS A 167 12.64 -7.69 14.93
C LYS A 167 12.00 -8.31 13.70
N VAL A 168 11.43 -9.52 13.83
CA VAL A 168 10.72 -10.19 12.73
C VAL A 168 9.51 -9.37 12.29
N ILE A 169 8.71 -8.86 13.22
CA ILE A 169 7.56 -7.99 12.92
C ILE A 169 8.01 -6.75 12.13
N LYS A 170 9.05 -6.06 12.60
CA LYS A 170 9.63 -4.89 11.93
C LYS A 170 10.07 -5.23 10.50
N ASN A 171 10.75 -6.37 10.32
CA ASN A 171 11.24 -6.79 9.01
C ASN A 171 10.08 -7.17 8.06
N LYS A 172 9.04 -7.86 8.55
CA LYS A 172 7.82 -8.12 7.76
C LYS A 172 7.12 -6.82 7.35
N CYS A 173 6.99 -5.83 8.25
CA CYS A 173 6.42 -4.52 7.93
C CYS A 173 7.20 -3.76 6.85
N LYS A 174 8.54 -3.75 6.93
CA LYS A 174 9.40 -3.14 5.90
C LYS A 174 9.25 -3.82 4.56
N THR A 175 9.27 -5.14 4.54
CA THR A 175 9.06 -5.94 3.34
C THR A 175 7.71 -5.63 2.71
N PHE A 176 6.64 -5.60 3.50
CA PHE A 176 5.31 -5.22 3.04
C PHE A 176 5.27 -3.83 2.42
N GLN A 177 5.88 -2.82 3.05
CA GLN A 177 5.95 -1.46 2.51
C GLN A 177 6.58 -1.46 1.11
N LYS A 178 7.68 -2.20 0.90
CA LYS A 178 8.33 -2.28 -0.40
C LYS A 178 7.49 -3.03 -1.43
N ILE A 179 6.78 -4.06 -1.01
CA ILE A 179 5.82 -4.79 -1.87
C ILE A 179 4.70 -3.84 -2.31
N CYS A 180 4.12 -3.04 -1.41
CA CYS A 180 3.11 -2.05 -1.75
C CYS A 180 3.65 -1.04 -2.78
N ILE A 181 4.85 -0.49 -2.55
CA ILE A 181 5.50 0.41 -3.51
C ILE A 181 5.66 -0.28 -4.87
N PHE A 182 6.18 -1.51 -4.87
CA PHE A 182 6.37 -2.28 -6.10
C PHE A 182 5.08 -2.49 -6.90
N ILE A 183 3.98 -2.87 -6.23
CA ILE A 183 2.69 -3.11 -6.88
C ILE A 183 2.05 -1.80 -7.33
N VAL A 184 2.09 -0.75 -6.49
CA VAL A 184 1.57 0.57 -6.86
C VAL A 184 2.26 1.04 -8.14
N PHE A 185 3.59 1.06 -8.18
CA PHE A 185 4.33 1.48 -9.38
C PHE A 185 4.16 0.58 -10.59
N SER A 186 3.77 -0.68 -10.38
CA SER A 186 3.44 -1.59 -11.47
C SER A 186 2.09 -1.26 -12.12
N ASN A 187 1.09 -0.84 -11.33
CA ASN A 187 -0.23 -0.45 -11.81
C ASN A 187 -0.29 0.97 -12.41
N ILE A 188 0.80 1.74 -12.31
CA ILE A 188 0.84 3.17 -12.67
C ILE A 188 0.92 3.44 -14.20
N ASN A 189 0.98 2.42 -15.08
CA ASN A 189 1.02 2.60 -16.55
C ASN A 189 0.26 1.54 -17.36
#